data_AF-A0A7X7T9C6-F1
#
_entry.id   AF-A0A7X7T9C6-F1
#
_cell.length_a   1.000
_cell.length_b   1.000
_cell.length_c   1.000
_cell.angle_alpha   90.00
_cell.angle_beta   90.00
_cell.angle_gamma   90.00
#
_symmetry.space_group_name_H-M   'P 1'
#
loop_
_entity.id
_entity.type
_entity.pdbx_description
1 polymer ?
#
loop_
_entity_poly.entity_id
_entity_poly.type
_entity_poly.pdbx_seq_one_letter_code
_entity_poly.pdbx_strand_id
1 'polypeptide(L)'
;SNPPYVSASEYEKLDRNVRDYEPKKALDGGADGLDVYRRIAARAAEFIENDGALLLEIGYNQAEEVRELLEAGGFKIIQVFKDHAKLDRVISARI
;
A
#
# COMPACT_ATOMS: atom_id res chain seq x y z
N SER A 1 -0.47 -6.79 5.13
CA SER A 1 -1.71 -6.67 4.34
C SER A 1 -1.33 -6.39 2.89
N ASN A 2 -2.08 -6.92 1.92
CA ASN A 2 -1.99 -6.49 0.52
C ASN A 2 -3.27 -5.72 0.18
N PRO A 3 -3.32 -4.40 0.47
CA PRO A 3 -4.48 -3.58 0.17
C PRO A 3 -4.59 -3.26 -1.34
N PRO A 4 -5.79 -2.94 -1.84
CA PRO A 4 -5.97 -2.38 -3.18
C PRO A 4 -5.14 -1.10 -3.38
N TYR A 5 -4.34 -1.05 -4.44
CA TYR A 5 -3.41 0.06 -4.72
C TYR A 5 -3.42 0.58 -6.15
N VAL A 6 -4.30 0.05 -7.01
CA VAL A 6 -4.39 0.46 -8.41
C VAL A 6 -5.16 1.78 -8.49
N SER A 7 -4.54 2.81 -9.06
CA SER A 7 -5.22 4.09 -9.31
C SER A 7 -6.29 3.96 -10.39
N ALA A 8 -7.25 4.88 -10.41
CA ALA A 8 -8.25 4.95 -11.48
C ALA A 8 -7.62 5.02 -12.88
N SER A 9 -6.49 5.71 -13.02
CA SER A 9 -5.78 5.83 -14.30
C SER A 9 -5.04 4.57 -14.73
N GLU A 10 -4.56 3.77 -13.78
CA GLU A 10 -3.89 2.49 -14.02
C GLU A 10 -4.89 1.38 -14.29
N TYR A 11 -6.07 1.42 -13.64
CA TYR A 11 -7.14 0.46 -13.82
C TYR A 11 -7.56 0.33 -15.29
N GLU A 12 -7.63 1.47 -16.01
CA GLU A 12 -7.94 1.50 -17.44
C GLU A 12 -6.86 0.84 -18.31
N LYS A 13 -5.63 0.77 -17.82
CA LYS A 13 -4.45 0.23 -18.51
C LYS A 13 -4.12 -1.21 -18.08
N LEU A 14 -4.85 -1.77 -17.13
CA LEU A 14 -4.64 -3.15 -16.69
C LEU A 14 -4.81 -4.13 -17.85
N ASP A 15 -4.10 -5.24 -17.76
CA ASP A 15 -4.35 -6.38 -18.64
C ASP A 15 -5.84 -6.76 -18.57
N ARG A 16 -6.44 -7.06 -19.72
CA ARG A 16 -7.86 -7.41 -19.80
C ARG A 16 -8.22 -8.57 -18.88
N ASN A 17 -7.33 -9.55 -18.70
CA ASN A 17 -7.63 -10.69 -17.83
C ASN A 17 -7.74 -10.25 -16.37
N VAL A 18 -6.90 -9.33 -15.91
CA VAL A 18 -7.00 -8.80 -14.54
C VAL A 18 -8.26 -7.95 -14.41
N ARG A 19 -8.47 -7.00 -15.32
CA ARG A 19 -9.58 -6.05 -15.25
C ARG A 19 -10.95 -6.72 -15.34
N ASP A 20 -11.08 -7.73 -16.19
CA ASP A 20 -12.37 -8.33 -16.52
C ASP A 20 -12.72 -9.53 -15.60
N TYR A 21 -11.73 -10.15 -14.94
CA TYR A 21 -11.95 -11.32 -14.08
C TYR A 21 -11.61 -11.13 -12.59
N GLU A 22 -10.83 -10.12 -12.19
CA GLU A 22 -10.64 -9.81 -10.78
C GLU A 22 -11.71 -8.85 -10.24
N PRO A 23 -12.19 -9.03 -8.99
CA PRO A 23 -13.15 -8.11 -8.41
C PRO A 23 -12.57 -6.69 -8.32
N LYS A 24 -13.25 -5.70 -8.91
CA LYS A 24 -12.80 -4.29 -8.89
C LYS A 24 -12.41 -3.80 -7.48
N LYS A 25 -13.17 -4.19 -6.45
CA LYS A 25 -12.89 -3.81 -5.05
C LYS A 25 -11.54 -4.31 -4.52
N ALA A 26 -11.00 -5.39 -5.08
CA ALA A 26 -9.67 -5.91 -4.73
C ALA A 26 -8.53 -5.10 -5.38
N LEU A 27 -8.84 -4.31 -6.41
CA LEU A 27 -7.88 -3.53 -7.18
C LEU A 27 -7.94 -2.02 -6.87
N ASP A 28 -9.15 -1.51 -6.63
CA ASP A 28 -9.47 -0.08 -6.50
C ASP A 28 -8.80 0.60 -5.30
N GLY A 29 -7.69 1.28 -5.56
CA GLY A 29 -6.99 2.14 -4.61
C GLY A 29 -7.42 3.62 -4.66
N GLY A 30 -8.49 3.96 -5.41
CA GLY A 30 -8.98 5.33 -5.56
C GLY A 30 -8.31 6.11 -6.68
N ALA A 31 -8.40 7.44 -6.61
CA ALA A 31 -7.96 8.32 -7.70
C ALA A 31 -6.45 8.18 -8.02
N ASP A 32 -5.62 8.04 -7.00
CA ASP A 32 -4.16 7.94 -7.08
C ASP A 32 -3.62 6.61 -6.53
N GLY A 33 -4.50 5.66 -6.18
CA GLY A 33 -4.10 4.36 -5.64
C GLY A 33 -3.79 4.38 -4.14
N LEU A 34 -3.95 5.52 -3.45
CA LEU A 34 -3.50 5.67 -2.07
C LEU A 34 -4.61 5.67 -0.99
N ASP A 35 -5.88 5.53 -1.37
CA ASP A 35 -7.01 5.72 -0.45
C ASP A 35 -7.04 4.71 0.70
N VAL A 36 -6.57 3.49 0.47
CA VAL A 36 -6.52 2.47 1.53
C VAL A 36 -5.33 2.71 2.45
N TYR A 37 -4.17 3.14 1.92
CA TYR A 37 -3.01 3.49 2.75
C TYR A 37 -3.31 4.69 3.65
N ARG A 38 -4.00 5.73 3.17
CA ARG A 38 -4.46 6.86 4.00
C ARG A 38 -5.29 6.40 5.20
N ARG A 39 -6.22 5.47 4.97
CA ARG A 39 -7.09 4.91 6.01
C ARG A 39 -6.32 4.07 7.01
N ILE A 40 -5.35 3.28 6.55
CA ILE A 40 -4.47 2.47 7.41
C ILE A 40 -3.58 3.39 8.24
N ALA A 41 -2.86 4.32 7.63
CA ALA A 41 -1.97 5.24 8.32
C ALA A 41 -2.67 6.05 9.42
N ALA A 42 -3.92 6.48 9.19
CA ALA A 42 -4.68 7.26 10.15
C ALA A 42 -5.14 6.49 11.40
N ARG A 43 -5.21 5.15 11.37
CA ARG A 43 -5.88 4.36 12.42
C ARG A 43 -5.14 3.13 12.89
N ALA A 44 -4.25 2.56 12.08
CA ALA A 44 -3.60 1.30 12.38
C ALA A 44 -2.78 1.35 13.67
N ALA A 45 -2.27 2.52 14.04
CA ALA A 45 -1.50 2.68 15.27
C ALA A 45 -2.34 2.38 16.53
N GLU A 46 -3.66 2.59 16.48
CA GLU A 46 -4.59 2.30 17.59
C GLU A 46 -4.76 0.79 17.84
N PHE A 47 -4.35 -0.07 16.89
CA PHE A 47 -4.58 -1.52 16.92
C PHE A 47 -3.29 -2.34 17.03
N ILE A 48 -2.13 -1.68 17.12
CA ILE A 48 -0.82 -2.33 17.15
C ILE A 48 -0.20 -2.11 18.52
N GLU A 49 0.17 -3.21 19.19
CA GLU A 49 0.87 -3.19 20.47
C GLU A 49 2.27 -2.55 20.33
N ASN A 50 2.85 -2.12 21.45
CA ASN A 50 4.24 -1.64 21.49
C ASN A 50 5.19 -2.67 20.86
N ASP A 51 6.17 -2.18 20.08
CA ASP A 51 7.09 -2.99 19.24
C ASP A 51 6.43 -3.81 18.12
N GLY A 52 5.12 -3.69 17.92
CA GLY A 52 4.40 -4.31 16.83
C GLY A 52 4.79 -3.73 15.46
N ALA A 53 4.62 -4.55 14.42
CA ALA A 53 5.01 -4.20 13.05
C ALA A 53 3.81 -4.15 12.11
N LEU A 54 3.83 -3.17 11.21
CA LEU A 54 2.92 -3.04 10.09
C LEU A 54 3.68 -3.35 8.79
N LEU A 55 3.23 -4.36 8.06
CA LEU A 55 3.78 -4.70 6.75
C LEU A 55 2.68 -4.56 5.70
N LEU A 56 2.92 -3.74 4.68
CA LEU A 56 1.98 -3.47 3.59
C LEU A 56 2.61 -3.75 2.24
N GLU A 57 1.91 -4.48 1.38
CA GLU A 57 2.25 -4.52 -0.04
C GLU A 57 1.90 -3.17 -0.69
N ILE A 58 2.73 -2.74 -1.63
CA ILE A 58 2.63 -1.46 -2.35
C ILE A 58 2.80 -1.65 -3.86
N GLY A 59 2.29 -0.70 -4.64
CA GLY A 59 2.69 -0.53 -6.03
C GLY A 59 4.18 -0.18 -6.13
N TYR A 60 4.81 -0.60 -7.23
CA TYR A 60 6.27 -0.52 -7.41
C TYR A 60 6.83 0.91 -7.42
N ASN A 61 5.97 1.91 -7.57
CA ASN A 61 6.26 3.33 -7.66
C ASN A 61 5.64 4.13 -6.51
N GLN A 62 5.08 3.50 -5.48
CA GLN A 62 4.33 4.17 -4.40
C GLN A 62 5.09 4.21 -3.06
N ALA A 63 6.35 3.80 -3.04
CA ALA A 63 7.09 3.61 -1.79
C ALA A 63 7.24 4.91 -0.98
N GLU A 64 7.51 6.03 -1.63
CA GLU A 64 7.73 7.31 -0.96
C GLU A 64 6.41 7.93 -0.48
N GLU A 65 5.34 7.88 -1.27
CA GLU A 65 4.03 8.40 -0.84
C GLU A 65 3.47 7.59 0.33
N VAL A 66 3.62 6.26 0.31
CA VAL A 66 3.18 5.40 1.42
C VAL A 66 4.04 5.63 2.67
N ARG A 67 5.35 5.86 2.50
CA ARG A 67 6.26 6.25 3.58
C ARG A 67 5.76 7.51 4.28
N GLU A 68 5.52 8.58 3.53
CA GLU A 68 5.06 9.87 4.08
C GLU A 68 3.73 9.73 4.84
N LEU A 69 2.78 8.98 4.29
CA LEU A 69 1.50 8.71 4.95
C LEU A 69 1.69 7.99 6.29
N LEU A 70 2.51 6.93 6.30
CA LEU A 70 2.77 6.16 7.51
C LEU A 70 3.51 6.99 8.57
N GLU A 71 4.50 7.80 8.17
CA GLU A 71 5.22 8.70 9.08
C GLU A 71 4.29 9.77 9.68
N ALA A 72 3.41 10.36 8.88
CA ALA A 72 2.36 11.25 9.37
C ALA A 72 1.36 10.56 10.31
N GLY A 73 1.17 9.25 10.15
CA GLY A 73 0.38 8.38 11.04
C GLY A 73 1.10 7.96 12.33
N GLY A 74 2.33 8.44 12.56
CA GLY A 74 3.12 8.14 13.76
C GLY A 74 3.96 6.86 13.67
N PHE A 75 4.08 6.26 12.47
CA PHE A 75 4.92 5.09 12.27
C PHE A 75 6.36 5.48 11.91
N LYS A 76 7.32 4.74 12.44
CA LYS A 76 8.71 4.74 11.98
C LYS A 76 8.92 3.68 10.92
N ILE A 77 9.46 4.11 9.78
CA ILE A 77 9.73 3.24 8.64
C ILE A 77 11.02 2.46 8.90
N ILE A 78 10.93 1.14 8.78
CA ILE A 78 12.05 0.24 9.00
C ILE A 78 12.74 -0.04 7.68
N GLN A 79 11.99 -0.48 6.67
CA GLN A 79 12.55 -0.91 5.39
C GLN A 79 11.49 -0.96 4.29
N VAL A 80 11.93 -0.73 3.04
CA VAL A 80 11.21 -1.11 1.83
C VAL A 80 11.92 -2.32 1.22
N PHE A 81 11.19 -3.42 1.06
CA PHE A 81 11.65 -4.65 0.45
C PHE A 81 11.29 -4.68 -1.03
N LYS A 82 12.23 -5.19 -1.81
CA LYS A 82 12.05 -5.43 -3.24
C LYS A 82 11.60 -6.87 -3.49
N ASP A 83 10.77 -7.06 -4.52
CA ASP A 83 10.43 -8.39 -5.02
C ASP A 83 11.58 -9.02 -5.85
N HIS A 84 11.33 -10.20 -6.42
CA HIS A 84 12.31 -10.89 -7.27
C HIS A 84 12.66 -10.12 -8.55
N ALA A 85 11.78 -9.25 -9.02
CA ALA A 85 12.02 -8.35 -10.16
C ALA A 85 12.76 -7.07 -9.76
N LYS A 86 13.19 -6.95 -8.49
CA LYS A 86 13.91 -5.80 -7.92
C LYS A 86 13.06 -4.51 -7.86
N LEU A 87 11.75 -4.66 -7.94
CA LEU A 87 10.79 -3.57 -7.77
C LEU A 87 10.38 -3.47 -6.30
N ASP A 88 10.14 -2.25 -5.83
CA ASP A 88 9.63 -2.06 -4.47
C ASP A 88 8.28 -2.75 -4.33
N ARG A 89 8.06 -3.44 -3.21
CA ARG A 89 6.86 -4.26 -3.05
C ARG A 89 6.30 -4.26 -1.66
N VAL A 90 7.12 -4.24 -0.62
CA VAL A 90 6.64 -4.27 0.76
C VAL A 90 7.29 -3.17 1.57
N ILE A 91 6.49 -2.36 2.26
CA ILE A 91 6.97 -1.43 3.27
C ILE A 91 6.73 -2.02 4.67
N SER A 92 7.73 -1.93 5.54
CA SER A 92 7.68 -2.34 6.94
C SER A 92 7.87 -1.14 7.85
N ALA A 93 6.98 -1.00 8.84
CA ALA A 93 6.97 0.09 9.79
C ALA A 93 6.63 -0.38 11.21
N ARG A 94 6.95 0.42 12.22
CA ARG A 94 6.63 0.19 13.64
C ARG A 94 6.16 1.48 14.30
N ILE A 95 5.51 1.37 15.46
CA ILE A 95 5.23 2.51 16.35
C ILE A 95 6.47 2.76 17.21
#